data_AF-A0A398C416-F1
#
_entry.id   AF-A0A398C416-F1
#
_cell.length_a   1.000
_cell.length_b   1.000
_cell.length_c   1.000
_cell.angle_alpha   90.00
_cell.angle_beta   90.00
_cell.angle_gamma   90.00
#
_symmetry.space_group_name_H-M   'P 1'
#
loop_
_entity.id
_entity.type
_entity.pdbx_description
1 polymer ?
#
loop_
_entity_poly.entity_id
_entity_poly.type
_entity_poly.pdbx_seq_one_letter_code
_entity_poly.pdbx_strand_id
1 'polypeptide(L)' 'MKALTDLFSTDYGLMSIVGIAIMVVGITGFALVVRHKMNEPPRDKQA' A
#
# COMPACT_ATOMS: atom_id res chain seq x y z
N MET A 1 17.24 16.77 12.32
CA MET A 1 18.21 15.70 12.66
C MET A 1 17.66 14.84 13.80
N LYS A 2 17.51 15.36 15.03
CA LYS A 2 16.98 14.58 16.18
C LYS A 2 15.65 13.88 15.93
N ALA A 3 14.67 14.55 15.31
CA ALA A 3 13.38 13.95 15.00
C ALA A 3 13.44 12.80 13.97
N LEU A 4 14.36 12.87 12.99
CA LEU A 4 14.56 11.78 12.04
C LEU A 4 15.26 10.59 12.72
N THR A 5 16.24 10.86 13.57
CA THR A 5 16.88 9.83 14.37
C THR A 5 15.87 9.18 15.32
N ASP A 6 15.04 9.94 16.03
CA ASP A 6 13.99 9.41 16.90
C ASP A 6 12.97 8.56 16.12
N LEU A 7 12.67 8.92 14.87
CA LEU A 7 11.75 8.18 14.00
C LEU A 7 12.32 6.83 13.54
N PHE A 8 13.64 6.68 13.40
CA PHE A 8 14.26 5.41 13.01
C PHE A 8 14.88 4.62 14.17
N SER A 9 15.09 5.24 15.33
CA SER A 9 15.80 4.65 16.47
C SER A 9 14.90 4.27 17.64
N THR A 10 13.66 4.76 17.67
CA THR A 10 12.68 4.46 18.73
C THR A 10 11.70 3.40 18.25
N ASP A 11 11.28 2.50 19.13
CA ASP A 11 10.25 1.47 18.85
C ASP A 11 8.96 2.07 18.27
N TYR A 12 8.55 3.25 18.75
CA TYR A 12 7.40 4.00 18.25
C TYR A 12 7.58 4.53 16.83
N GLY A 13 8.79 4.95 16.48
CA GLY A 13 9.12 5.47 15.16
C GLY A 13 9.10 4.36 14.11
N LEU A 14 9.75 3.24 14.41
CA LEU A 14 9.76 2.07 13.54
C LEU A 14 8.34 1.50 13.33
N MET A 15 7.54 1.41 14.40
CA MET A 15 6.13 1.02 14.32
C MET A 15 5.33 1.93 13.37
N SER A 16 5.54 3.24 13.45
CA SER A 16 4.85 4.20 12.57
C SER A 16 5.25 4.03 11.10
N ILE A 17 6.54 3.80 10.81
CA ILE A 17 7.05 3.58 9.45
C ILE A 17 6.46 2.30 8.85
N VAL A 18 6.39 1.23 9.64
CA VAL A 18 5.76 -0.03 9.22
C VAL A 18 4.28 0.16 8.92
N GLY A 19 3.55 0.87 9.78
CA GLY A 19 2.14 1.19 9.56
C GLY A 19 1.92 1.99 8.26
N ILE A 20 2.76 3.01 8.02
CA ILE A 20 2.72 3.80 6.79
C ILE A 20 3.04 2.93 5.56
N ALA A 21 4.04 2.06 5.64
CA ALA A 21 4.40 1.17 4.55
C ALA A 21 3.24 0.22 4.19
N ILE A 22 2.58 -0.36 5.20
CA ILE A 22 1.40 -1.22 5.01
C ILE A 22 0.26 -0.44 4.35
N MET A 23 -0.01 0.79 4.79
CA MET A 23 -1.05 1.64 4.19
C MET A 23 -0.76 1.93 2.72
N VAL A 24 0.48 2.30 2.38
CA VAL A 24 0.89 2.58 1.00
C VAL A 24 0.73 1.34 0.13
N VAL A 25 1.22 0.18 0.58
CA VAL A 25 1.07 -1.10 -0.14
C VAL A 25 -0.41 -1.44 -0.35
N GLY A 26 -1.25 -1.25 0.66
CA GLY A 26 -2.70 -1.49 0.56
C GLY A 26 -3.37 -0.61 -0.49
N ILE A 27 -3.09 0.70 -0.47
CA ILE A 27 -3.63 1.66 -1.44
C ILE A 27 -3.17 1.33 -2.86
N THR A 28 -1.87 1.06 -3.05
CA THR A 28 -1.32 0.71 -4.36
C THR A 28 -1.89 -0.61 -4.87
N GLY A 29 -1.98 -1.63 -4.03
CA GLY A 29 -2.57 -2.93 -4.38
C GLY A 29 -4.03 -2.81 -4.80
N PHE A 30 -4.83 -2.06 -4.04
CA PHE A 30 -6.22 -1.78 -4.39
C PHE A 30 -6.33 -1.05 -5.74
N ALA A 31 -5.54 0.01 -5.95
CA ALA A 31 -5.54 0.76 -7.20
C ALA A 31 -5.15 -0.12 -8.40
N LEU A 32 -4.19 -1.04 -8.23
CA LEU A 32 -3.80 -1.99 -9.27
C LEU A 32 -4.94 -2.96 -9.61
N VAL A 33 -5.61 -3.54 -8.60
CA VAL A 33 -6.72 -4.47 -8.81
C VAL A 33 -7.88 -3.78 -9.52
N VAL A 34 -8.27 -2.59 -9.08
CA VAL A 34 -9.35 -1.81 -9.71
C VAL A 34 -8.99 -1.49 -11.16
N ARG A 35 -7.76 -1.03 -11.42
CA ARG A 35 -7.29 -0.76 -12.78
C ARG A 35 -7.31 -2.00 -13.66
N HIS A 36 -6.87 -3.16 -13.15
CA HIS A 36 -6.93 -4.41 -13.89
C HIS A 36 -8.37 -4.79 -14.22
N LYS A 37 -9.28 -4.71 -13.23
CA LYS A 37 -10.71 -5.02 -13.42
C LYS A 37 -11.40 -4.10 -14.42
N MET A 38 -11.05 -2.82 -14.45
CA MET A 38 -11.60 -1.86 -15.42
C MET A 38 -11.06 -2.07 -16.84
N ASN A 39 -9.85 -2.62 -16.97
CA ASN A 39 -9.21 -2.88 -18.26
C ASN A 39 -9.41 -4.31 -18.78
N GLU A 40 -10.01 -5.19 -17.98
CA GLU A 40 -10.42 -6.51 -18.44
C GLU A 40 -11.55 -6.35 -19.47
N PRO A 41 -11.42 -6.90 -20.69
CA PRO A 41 -12.55 -6.95 -21.60
C PRO A 41 -13.69 -7.73 -20.94
N PRO A 42 -14.96 -7.44 -21.27
CA PRO A 42 -16.09 -8.19 -20.75
C PRO A 42 -15.79 -9.68 -20.92
N ARG A 43 -15.70 -10.39 -19.80
CA ARG A 43 -15.55 -11.85 -19.83
C ARG A 43 -16.90 -12.37 -20.26
N ASP A 44 -17.14 -12.34 -21.57
CA ASP A 44 -18.31 -12.93 -22.17
C ASP A 44 -18.41 -14.34 -21.62
N LYS A 45 -19.56 -14.57 -20.98
CA LYS A 45 -19.96 -15.83 -20.39
C LYS A 45 -19.70 -16.88 -21.47
N GLN A 46 -18.64 -17.68 -21.30
CA GLN A 46 -18.38 -18.83 -22.16
C GLN A 46 -19.65 -19.66 -22.13
N ALA A 47 -20.37 -19.63 -23.27
CA ALA A 47 -21.55 -20.42 -23.53
C ALA A 47 -21.19 -21.91 -23.61
#